data_AF-A0A940I808-F1
#
_entry.id   AF-A0A940I808-F1
#
_cell.length_a   1.000
_cell.length_b   1.000
_cell.length_c   1.000
_cell.angle_alpha   90.00
_cell.angle_beta   90.00
_cell.angle_gamma   90.00
#
_symmetry.space_group_name_H-M   'P 1'
#
loop_
_entity.id
_entity.type
_entity.pdbx_description
1 polymer ?
#
loop_
_entity_poly.entity_id
_entity_poly.type
_entity_poly.pdbx_seq_one_letter_code
_entity_poly.pdbx_strand_id
1 'polypeptide(L)'
;MEELKSRYKELNQKSDNLKQASISLISEFYNLSSSFEEAGNLYLSAESLKRAALMQKELRAVDEVEIRTAAVYFEEASMKYYSINYYGDAAKCVQEAATIYLEIKDYKQAYKCYGLAKNYYGDSGDYDNCGRAYFNEMDYKRIYYLNLLRSSKKNWFPSLVKYLKYEIFKVTTNYGESIFRLIVNSTFIILFFSLIYFLLQDVKIPDNNSENNFYETPSYSLEYFILCLKFSLSLFSGYSTTPYLLNKYNFLTSIEVLLGNLMLALFIAIVLRKVSRR
;
A
#
# COMPACT_ATOMS: atom_id res chain seq x y z
N MET A 1 17.40 -4.79 75.17
CA MET A 1 16.41 -3.68 75.14
C MET A 1 16.55 -2.81 73.89
N GLU A 2 17.78 -2.50 73.45
CA GLU A 2 18.02 -1.73 72.21
C GLU A 2 17.59 -2.46 70.93
N GLU A 3 17.84 -3.77 70.84
CA GLU A 3 17.43 -4.61 69.70
C GLU A 3 15.90 -4.60 69.46
N LEU A 4 15.11 -4.64 70.55
CA LEU A 4 13.65 -4.53 70.50
C LEU A 4 13.19 -3.15 69.97
N LYS A 5 13.88 -2.06 70.37
CA LYS A 5 13.58 -0.71 69.88
C LYS A 5 13.92 -0.57 68.39
N SER A 6 15.05 -1.15 67.95
CA SER A 6 15.44 -1.16 66.54
C SER A 6 14.42 -1.92 65.68
N ARG A 7 14.03 -3.13 66.12
CA ARG A 7 13.04 -3.95 65.41
C ARG A 7 11.66 -3.30 65.36
N TYR A 8 11.26 -2.61 66.42
CA TYR A 8 10.01 -1.83 66.44
C TYR A 8 10.03 -0.68 65.42
N LYS A 9 11.15 0.05 65.32
CA LYS A 9 11.31 1.15 64.35
C LYS A 9 11.27 0.63 62.90
N GLU A 10 11.92 -0.50 62.63
CA GLU A 10 11.90 -1.16 61.32
C GLU A 10 10.49 -1.62 60.93
N LEU A 11 9.75 -2.24 61.86
CA LEU A 11 8.36 -2.66 61.62
C LEU A 11 7.43 -1.46 61.36
N ASN A 12 7.60 -0.35 62.08
CA ASN A 12 6.83 0.88 61.82
C ASN A 12 7.15 1.44 60.44
N GLN A 13 8.43 1.53 60.07
CA GLN A 13 8.82 2.00 58.74
C GLN A 13 8.27 1.10 57.63
N LYS A 14 8.30 -0.23 57.82
CA LYS A 14 7.70 -1.18 56.89
C LYS A 14 6.18 -1.02 56.81
N SER A 15 5.50 -0.78 57.94
CA SER A 15 4.07 -0.51 57.98
C SER A 15 3.72 0.78 57.22
N ASP A 16 4.50 1.84 57.40
CA ASP A 16 4.27 3.12 56.72
C ASP A 16 4.53 3.00 55.22
N ASN A 17 5.58 2.29 54.81
CA ASN A 17 5.84 1.98 53.39
C ASN A 17 4.69 1.18 52.77
N LEU A 18 4.14 0.19 53.48
CA LEU A 18 2.99 -0.59 53.02
C LEU A 18 1.74 0.27 52.88
N LYS A 19 1.50 1.18 53.83
CA LYS A 19 0.39 2.15 53.74
C LYS A 19 0.56 3.06 52.52
N GLN A 20 1.74 3.62 52.31
CA GLN A 20 2.02 4.47 51.14
C GLN A 20 1.82 3.71 49.82
N ALA A 21 2.33 2.47 49.73
CA ALA A 21 2.13 1.62 48.56
C ALA A 21 0.63 1.32 48.33
N SER A 22 -0.14 1.02 49.38
CA SER A 22 -1.58 0.79 49.26
C SER A 22 -2.34 2.03 48.78
N ILE A 23 -1.97 3.23 49.26
CA ILE A 23 -2.58 4.49 48.82
C ILE A 23 -2.25 4.75 47.35
N SER A 24 -1.01 4.50 46.93
CA SER A 24 -0.59 4.61 45.52
C SER A 24 -1.41 3.69 44.61
N LEU A 25 -1.53 2.40 44.98
CA LEU A 25 -2.31 1.43 44.21
C LEU A 25 -3.79 1.79 44.14
N ILE A 26 -4.38 2.29 45.23
CA ILE A 26 -5.76 2.76 45.24
C ILE A 26 -5.92 3.95 44.28
N SER A 27 -5.00 4.91 44.28
CA SER A 27 -5.02 6.04 43.35
C SER A 27 -4.88 5.59 41.89
N GLU A 28 -3.99 4.64 41.60
CA GLU A 28 -3.84 4.05 40.27
C GLU A 28 -5.12 3.35 39.81
N PHE A 29 -5.75 2.59 40.70
CA PHE A 29 -7.02 1.93 40.40
C PHE A 29 -8.15 2.93 40.11
N TYR A 30 -8.25 4.02 40.89
CA TYR A 30 -9.23 5.07 40.62
C TYR A 30 -8.99 5.76 39.27
N ASN A 31 -7.74 6.10 38.96
CA ASN A 31 -7.39 6.71 37.67
C ASN A 31 -7.71 5.76 36.50
N LEU A 32 -7.42 4.47 36.66
CA LEU A 32 -7.72 3.45 35.66
C LEU A 32 -9.24 3.27 35.47
N SER A 33 -10.00 3.22 36.57
CA SER A 33 -11.47 3.12 36.53
C SER A 33 -12.10 4.32 35.82
N SER A 34 -11.64 5.54 36.14
CA SER A 34 -12.09 6.77 35.46
C SER A 34 -11.79 6.73 33.97
N SER A 35 -10.59 6.28 33.59
CA SER A 35 -10.19 6.14 32.19
C SER A 35 -11.06 5.13 31.43
N PHE A 36 -11.42 4.01 32.05
CA PHE A 36 -12.33 3.04 31.43
C PHE A 36 -13.75 3.57 31.26
N GLU A 37 -14.26 4.35 32.23
CA GLU A 37 -15.58 4.99 32.13
C GLU A 37 -15.62 5.99 30.97
N GLU A 38 -14.60 6.84 30.84
CA GLU A 38 -14.46 7.78 29.73
C GLU A 38 -14.39 7.06 28.37
N ALA A 39 -13.57 6.01 28.26
CA ALA A 39 -13.47 5.21 27.04
C ALA A 39 -14.80 4.52 26.68
N GLY A 40 -15.51 3.99 27.68
CA GLY A 40 -16.84 3.40 27.50
C GLY A 40 -17.87 4.41 27.00
N ASN A 41 -17.87 5.62 27.55
CA ASN A 41 -18.73 6.72 27.10
C ASN A 41 -18.42 7.14 25.66
N LEU A 42 -17.14 7.22 25.29
CA LEU A 42 -16.73 7.50 23.92
C LEU A 42 -17.18 6.41 22.94
N TYR A 43 -17.04 5.14 23.32
CA TYR A 43 -17.49 4.02 22.50
C TYR A 43 -19.02 4.06 22.27
N LEU A 44 -19.80 4.25 23.33
CA LEU A 44 -21.26 4.37 23.23
C LEU A 44 -21.67 5.56 22.37
N SER A 45 -20.97 6.69 22.50
CA SER A 45 -21.20 7.87 21.67
C SER A 45 -20.83 7.64 20.20
N ALA A 46 -19.79 6.87 19.90
CA ALA A 46 -19.43 6.52 18.53
C ALA A 46 -20.49 5.60 17.90
N GLU A 47 -20.95 4.59 18.65
CA GLU A 47 -21.97 3.66 18.21
C GLU A 47 -23.33 4.34 18.00
N SER A 48 -23.70 5.31 18.85
CA SER A 48 -24.94 6.07 18.67
C SER A 48 -24.90 6.95 17.42
N LEU A 49 -23.77 7.62 17.16
CA LEU A 49 -23.56 8.40 15.93
C LEU A 49 -23.60 7.52 14.68
N LYS A 50 -22.95 6.35 14.72
CA LYS A 50 -22.99 5.37 13.63
C LYS A 50 -24.43 4.91 13.34
N ARG A 51 -25.23 4.65 14.37
CA ARG A 51 -26.65 4.29 14.22
C ARG A 51 -27.48 5.44 13.65
N ALA A 52 -27.25 6.67 14.13
CA ALA A 52 -27.90 7.86 13.57
C ALA A 52 -27.56 8.06 12.10
N ALA A 53 -26.29 7.83 11.71
CA ALA A 53 -25.85 7.87 10.32
C ALA A 53 -26.55 6.81 9.45
N LEU A 54 -26.71 5.59 9.96
CA LEU A 54 -27.44 4.52 9.26
C LEU A 54 -28.92 4.87 9.09
N MET A 55 -29.59 5.36 10.13
CA MET A 55 -30.97 5.82 10.05
C MET A 55 -31.13 6.94 9.01
N GLN A 56 -30.22 7.92 9.01
CA GLN A 56 -30.23 9.00 8.03
C GLN A 56 -29.99 8.49 6.61
N LYS A 57 -29.11 7.48 6.45
CA LYS A 57 -28.85 6.79 5.18
C LYS A 57 -30.04 5.93 4.74
N GLU A 58 -30.91 5.46 5.63
CA GLU A 58 -32.13 4.72 5.25
C GLU A 58 -33.27 5.66 4.82
N LEU A 59 -33.32 6.87 5.39
CA LEU A 59 -34.26 7.94 5.02
C LEU A 59 -33.98 8.58 3.63
N ARG A 60 -33.20 7.89 2.79
CA ARG A 60 -32.60 8.15 1.46
C ARG A 60 -33.46 8.86 0.39
N ALA A 61 -34.70 9.24 0.69
CA ALA A 61 -35.68 9.72 -0.28
C ALA A 61 -35.75 11.25 -0.45
N VAL A 62 -35.11 12.08 0.40
CA VAL A 62 -35.60 13.47 0.55
C VAL A 62 -34.60 14.59 0.18
N ASP A 63 -33.30 14.52 0.47
CA ASP A 63 -32.39 15.65 0.19
C ASP A 63 -30.89 15.27 0.14
N GLU A 64 -30.09 15.92 -0.72
CA GLU A 64 -28.61 15.82 -0.73
C GLU A 64 -28.01 16.30 0.60
N VAL A 65 -28.64 17.30 1.23
CA VAL A 65 -28.21 17.84 2.53
C VAL A 65 -28.28 16.77 3.62
N GLU A 66 -29.38 16.03 3.66
CA GLU A 66 -29.60 14.95 4.62
C GLU A 66 -28.62 13.80 4.43
N ILE A 67 -28.36 13.43 3.17
CA ILE A 67 -27.35 12.42 2.81
C ILE A 67 -25.96 12.86 3.28
N ARG A 68 -25.61 14.15 3.10
CA ARG A 68 -24.33 14.69 3.57
C ARG A 68 -24.20 14.66 5.09
N THR A 69 -25.29 14.92 5.82
CA THR A 69 -25.31 14.83 7.29
C THR A 69 -25.00 13.41 7.77
N ALA A 70 -25.49 12.37 7.07
CA ALA A 70 -25.15 10.99 7.38
C ALA A 70 -23.63 10.72 7.27
N ALA A 71 -22.97 11.27 6.25
CA ALA A 71 -21.52 11.14 6.10
C ALA A 71 -20.76 11.82 7.25
N VAL A 72 -21.21 13.01 7.69
CA VAL A 72 -20.62 13.73 8.83
C VAL A 72 -20.72 12.91 10.11
N TYR A 73 -21.87 12.29 10.39
CA TYR A 73 -22.02 11.42 11.57
C TYR A 73 -21.09 10.20 11.53
N PHE A 74 -20.85 9.62 10.35
CA PHE A 74 -19.84 8.56 10.22
C PHE A 74 -18.42 9.07 10.46
N GLU A 75 -18.07 10.27 9.99
CA GLU A 75 -16.76 10.88 10.27
C GLU A 75 -16.58 11.14 11.78
N GLU A 76 -17.58 11.71 12.45
CA GLU A 76 -17.54 11.96 13.90
C GLU A 76 -17.43 10.66 14.70
N ALA A 77 -18.21 9.64 14.34
CA ALA A 77 -18.10 8.31 14.94
C ALA A 77 -16.68 7.75 14.77
N SER A 78 -16.08 7.93 13.59
CA SER A 78 -14.72 7.44 13.33
C SER A 78 -13.67 8.11 14.22
N MET A 79 -13.79 9.41 14.46
CA MET A 79 -12.86 10.14 15.32
C MET A 79 -12.93 9.66 16.77
N LYS A 80 -14.14 9.35 17.25
CA LYS A 80 -14.35 8.81 18.60
C LYS A 80 -13.83 7.38 18.74
N TYR A 81 -14.03 6.51 17.74
CA TYR A 81 -13.41 5.19 17.75
C TYR A 81 -11.88 5.28 17.71
N TYR A 82 -11.34 6.19 16.89
CA TYR A 82 -9.89 6.41 16.81
C TYR A 82 -9.30 6.87 18.15
N SER A 83 -9.97 7.77 18.88
CA SER A 83 -9.47 8.28 20.17
C SER A 83 -9.36 7.22 21.27
N ILE A 84 -10.06 6.10 21.13
CA ILE A 84 -10.00 4.95 22.05
C ILE A 84 -9.23 3.77 21.45
N ASN A 85 -8.49 3.98 20.35
CA ASN A 85 -7.71 2.97 19.62
C ASN A 85 -8.52 1.84 18.97
N TYR A 86 -9.81 2.06 18.69
CA TYR A 86 -10.67 1.14 17.93
C TYR A 86 -10.53 1.40 16.41
N TYR A 87 -9.30 1.26 15.91
CA TYR A 87 -8.93 1.67 14.55
C TYR A 87 -9.71 0.95 13.45
N GLY A 88 -10.01 -0.35 13.63
CA GLY A 88 -10.76 -1.13 12.64
C GLY A 88 -12.19 -0.62 12.44
N ASP A 89 -12.86 -0.20 13.51
CA ASP A 89 -14.22 0.35 13.42
C ASP A 89 -14.22 1.82 12.98
N ALA A 90 -13.21 2.59 13.39
CA ALA A 90 -12.96 3.91 12.83
C ALA A 90 -12.81 3.86 11.30
N ALA A 91 -12.01 2.91 10.80
CA ALA A 91 -11.77 2.75 9.37
C ALA A 91 -13.05 2.41 8.59
N LYS A 92 -13.90 1.51 9.13
CA LYS A 92 -15.20 1.17 8.52
C LYS A 92 -16.12 2.38 8.46
N CYS A 93 -16.23 3.17 9.54
CA CYS A 93 -17.05 4.38 9.56
C CYS A 93 -16.60 5.37 8.47
N VAL A 94 -15.30 5.62 8.33
CA VAL A 94 -14.79 6.52 7.28
C VAL A 94 -15.03 5.95 5.87
N GLN A 95 -14.92 4.63 5.68
CA GLN A 95 -15.26 4.01 4.39
C GLN A 95 -16.74 4.22 4.05
N GLU A 96 -17.65 4.04 5.01
CA GLU A 96 -19.08 4.32 4.82
C GLU A 96 -19.32 5.79 4.47
N ALA A 97 -18.66 6.74 5.15
CA ALA A 97 -18.71 8.15 4.79
C ALA A 97 -18.23 8.38 3.35
N ALA A 98 -17.13 7.73 2.94
CA ALA A 98 -16.61 7.80 1.59
C ALA A 98 -17.63 7.32 0.55
N THR A 99 -18.35 6.21 0.82
CA THR A 99 -19.38 5.70 -0.09
C THR A 99 -20.51 6.71 -0.30
N ILE A 100 -20.91 7.41 0.77
CA ILE A 100 -21.94 8.45 0.68
C ILE A 100 -21.44 9.64 -0.15
N TYR A 101 -20.19 10.09 0.06
CA TYR A 101 -19.61 11.15 -0.75
C TYR A 101 -19.53 10.79 -2.24
N LEU A 102 -19.32 9.51 -2.56
CA LEU A 102 -19.38 9.03 -3.95
C LEU A 102 -20.79 9.08 -4.53
N GLU A 103 -21.81 8.72 -3.76
CA GLU A 103 -23.22 8.79 -4.19
C GLU A 103 -23.60 10.23 -4.57
N ILE A 104 -23.18 11.23 -3.79
CA ILE A 104 -23.38 12.66 -4.09
C ILE A 104 -22.33 13.25 -5.05
N LYS A 105 -21.47 12.42 -5.64
CA LYS A 105 -20.39 12.81 -6.58
C LYS A 105 -19.39 13.83 -6.02
N ASP A 106 -19.25 13.94 -4.71
CA ASP A 106 -18.19 14.72 -4.05
C ASP A 106 -16.91 13.87 -3.95
N TYR A 107 -16.26 13.69 -5.10
CA TYR A 107 -15.02 12.92 -5.20
C TYR A 107 -13.89 13.48 -4.33
N LYS A 108 -13.92 14.79 -4.04
CA LYS A 108 -12.88 15.45 -3.24
C LYS A 108 -12.91 14.95 -1.80
N GLN A 109 -14.10 14.81 -1.24
CA GLN A 109 -14.28 14.34 0.12
C GLN A 109 -14.10 12.82 0.16
N ALA A 110 -14.66 12.10 -0.82
CA ALA A 110 -14.50 10.65 -0.91
C ALA A 110 -13.04 10.18 -0.87
N TYR A 111 -12.13 10.76 -1.68
CA TYR A 111 -10.72 10.31 -1.64
C TYR A 111 -10.03 10.67 -0.32
N LYS A 112 -10.42 11.77 0.35
CA LYS A 112 -9.87 12.12 1.67
C LYS A 112 -10.29 11.08 2.72
N CYS A 113 -11.56 10.68 2.72
CA CYS A 113 -12.07 9.63 3.59
C CYS A 113 -11.29 8.33 3.34
N TYR A 114 -11.08 7.90 2.10
CA TYR A 114 -10.24 6.71 1.84
C TYR A 114 -8.79 6.87 2.30
N GLY A 115 -8.21 8.08 2.19
CA GLY A 115 -6.89 8.37 2.74
C GLY A 115 -6.82 8.22 4.27
N LEU A 116 -7.86 8.63 4.99
CA LEU A 116 -8.01 8.42 6.43
C LEU A 116 -8.22 6.94 6.77
N ALA A 117 -9.13 6.27 6.06
CA ALA A 117 -9.39 4.84 6.25
C ALA A 117 -8.12 4.00 6.06
N LYS A 118 -7.29 4.33 5.06
CA LYS A 118 -5.99 3.70 4.84
C LYS A 118 -5.08 3.82 6.07
N ASN A 119 -5.00 5.01 6.67
CA ASN A 119 -4.20 5.22 7.87
C ASN A 119 -4.74 4.38 9.03
N TYR A 120 -6.06 4.38 9.24
CA TYR A 120 -6.70 3.63 10.32
C TYR A 120 -6.54 2.11 10.16
N TYR A 121 -6.65 1.56 8.95
CA TYR A 121 -6.33 0.15 8.70
C TYR A 121 -4.84 -0.16 8.88
N GLY A 122 -3.96 0.80 8.59
CA GLY A 122 -2.53 0.69 8.88
C GLY A 122 -2.29 0.57 10.39
N ASP A 123 -2.91 1.45 11.17
CA ASP A 123 -2.82 1.46 12.64
C ASP A 123 -3.46 0.20 13.26
N SER A 124 -4.51 -0.35 12.64
CA SER A 124 -5.12 -1.62 13.06
C SER A 124 -4.35 -2.87 12.65
N GLY A 125 -3.30 -2.75 11.83
CA GLY A 125 -2.57 -3.87 11.24
C GLY A 125 -3.32 -4.63 10.13
N ASP A 126 -4.45 -4.12 9.64
CA ASP A 126 -5.23 -4.74 8.56
C ASP A 126 -4.73 -4.26 7.19
N TYR A 127 -3.60 -4.82 6.77
CA TYR A 127 -2.92 -4.39 5.54
C TYR A 127 -3.70 -4.69 4.25
N ASP A 128 -4.62 -5.65 4.26
CA ASP A 128 -5.41 -5.99 3.08
C ASP A 128 -6.46 -4.91 2.82
N ASN A 129 -7.17 -4.47 3.86
CA ASN A 129 -8.11 -3.36 3.74
C ASN A 129 -7.40 -2.01 3.60
N CYS A 130 -6.20 -1.85 4.20
CA CYS A 130 -5.33 -0.69 3.96
C CYS A 130 -4.98 -0.55 2.47
N GLY A 131 -4.55 -1.64 1.82
CA GLY A 131 -4.25 -1.66 0.38
C GLY A 131 -5.48 -1.30 -0.45
N ARG A 132 -6.64 -1.89 -0.16
CA ARG A 132 -7.91 -1.56 -0.84
C ARG A 132 -8.30 -0.09 -0.67
N ALA A 133 -8.23 0.44 0.55
CA ALA A 133 -8.50 1.84 0.82
C ALA A 133 -7.54 2.76 0.06
N TYR A 134 -6.27 2.38 -0.07
CA TYR A 134 -5.30 3.10 -0.87
C TYR A 134 -5.64 3.13 -2.37
N PHE A 135 -6.06 2.01 -2.97
CA PHE A 135 -6.51 2.04 -4.37
C PHE A 135 -7.72 2.94 -4.57
N ASN A 136 -8.69 2.84 -3.67
CA ASN A 136 -9.88 3.68 -3.73
C ASN A 136 -9.50 5.17 -3.62
N GLU A 137 -8.61 5.53 -2.67
CA GLU A 137 -8.05 6.89 -2.59
C GLU A 137 -7.49 7.33 -3.95
N MET A 138 -6.62 6.52 -4.57
CA MET A 138 -5.97 6.87 -5.83
C MET A 138 -6.96 6.96 -7.01
N ASP A 139 -7.89 6.02 -7.14
CA ASP A 139 -8.86 5.98 -8.23
C ASP A 139 -9.83 7.18 -8.16
N TYR A 140 -10.32 7.55 -6.97
CA TYR A 140 -11.21 8.70 -6.83
C TYR A 140 -10.47 10.03 -6.90
N LYS A 141 -9.21 10.08 -6.47
CA LYS A 141 -8.33 11.24 -6.67
C LYS A 141 -8.06 11.48 -8.16
N ARG A 142 -7.89 10.42 -8.95
CA ARG A 142 -7.79 10.49 -10.41
C ARG A 142 -9.08 11.06 -11.02
N ILE A 143 -10.25 10.54 -10.64
CA ILE A 143 -11.55 11.01 -11.14
C ILE A 143 -11.77 12.49 -10.80
N TYR A 144 -11.44 12.89 -9.57
CA TYR A 144 -11.51 14.29 -9.14
C TYR A 144 -10.67 15.22 -10.04
N TYR A 145 -9.40 14.88 -10.28
CA TYR A 145 -8.54 15.69 -11.15
C TYR A 145 -8.96 15.66 -12.62
N LEU A 146 -9.51 14.54 -13.11
CA LEU A 146 -10.10 14.45 -14.45
C LEU A 146 -11.30 15.39 -14.61
N ASN A 147 -12.17 15.45 -13.60
CA ASN A 147 -13.30 16.37 -13.62
C ASN A 147 -12.83 17.83 -13.55
N LEU A 148 -11.81 18.13 -12.74
CA LEU A 148 -11.20 19.46 -12.69
C LEU A 148 -10.59 19.88 -14.04
N LEU A 149 -9.96 18.93 -14.75
CA LEU A 149 -9.42 19.13 -16.10
C LEU A 149 -10.50 19.49 -17.12
N ARG A 150 -11.65 18.81 -17.06
CA ARG A 150 -12.78 19.08 -17.96
C ARG A 150 -13.45 20.41 -17.67
N SER A 151 -13.53 20.81 -16.40
CA SER A 151 -14.25 22.02 -15.98
C SER A 151 -13.42 23.31 -16.09
N SER A 152 -12.08 23.25 -16.08
CA SER A 152 -11.24 24.46 -16.00
C SER A 152 -10.25 24.59 -17.16
N LYS A 153 -10.50 25.53 -18.08
CA LYS A 153 -9.53 25.92 -19.14
C LYS A 153 -8.27 26.58 -18.57
N LYS A 154 -8.35 27.28 -17.42
CA LYS A 154 -7.26 28.10 -16.88
C LYS A 154 -6.21 27.29 -16.10
N ASN A 155 -6.59 26.13 -15.54
CA ASN A 155 -5.73 25.27 -14.71
C ASN A 155 -5.53 23.85 -15.30
N TRP A 156 -5.58 23.74 -16.63
CA TRP A 156 -5.50 22.45 -17.32
C TRP A 156 -4.13 21.79 -17.18
N PHE A 157 -3.02 22.52 -17.35
CA PHE A 157 -1.67 21.94 -17.33
C PHE A 157 -1.25 21.31 -15.99
N PRO A 158 -1.42 21.98 -14.82
CA PRO A 158 -1.04 21.39 -13.53
C PRO A 158 -1.87 20.15 -13.17
N SER A 159 -3.15 20.14 -13.58
CA SER A 159 -4.06 19.02 -13.33
C SER A 159 -3.73 17.82 -14.24
N LEU A 160 -3.22 18.07 -15.44
CA LEU A 160 -2.82 17.04 -16.41
C LEU A 160 -1.53 16.36 -15.96
N VAL A 161 -0.55 17.12 -15.47
CA VAL A 161 0.67 16.55 -14.87
C VAL A 161 0.31 15.67 -13.67
N LYS A 162 -0.61 16.11 -12.80
CA LYS A 162 -1.09 15.29 -11.69
C LYS A 162 -1.77 14.02 -12.18
N TYR A 163 -2.67 14.11 -13.15
CA TYR A 163 -3.35 12.95 -13.75
C TYR A 163 -2.35 11.94 -14.37
N LEU A 164 -1.42 12.41 -15.20
CA LEU A 164 -0.40 11.55 -15.81
C LEU A 164 0.50 10.90 -14.76
N LYS A 165 0.88 11.64 -13.71
CA LYS A 165 1.60 11.08 -12.57
C LYS A 165 0.82 9.92 -11.94
N TYR A 166 -0.51 10.02 -11.82
CA TYR A 166 -1.35 8.93 -11.29
C TYR A 166 -1.46 7.74 -12.25
N GLU A 167 -1.59 7.95 -13.56
CA GLU A 167 -1.64 6.83 -14.51
C GLU A 167 -0.29 6.09 -14.57
N ILE A 168 0.83 6.81 -14.59
CA ILE A 168 2.17 6.21 -14.45
C ILE A 168 2.31 5.50 -13.10
N PHE A 169 1.82 6.11 -12.02
CA PHE A 169 1.81 5.50 -10.70
C PHE A 169 0.98 4.22 -10.66
N LYS A 170 -0.21 4.19 -11.29
CA LYS A 170 -1.07 3.02 -11.37
C LYS A 170 -0.37 1.88 -12.09
N VAL A 171 0.29 2.17 -13.22
CA VAL A 171 1.09 1.18 -13.95
C VAL A 171 2.24 0.65 -13.08
N THR A 172 2.92 1.52 -12.34
CA THR A 172 4.08 1.15 -11.50
C THR A 172 3.71 0.54 -10.14
N THR A 173 2.51 0.76 -9.60
CA THR A 173 2.08 0.26 -8.27
C THR A 173 1.11 -0.90 -8.30
N ASN A 174 0.30 -1.06 -9.36
CA ASN A 174 -0.32 -2.36 -9.65
C ASN A 174 0.72 -3.47 -9.88
N TYR A 175 1.97 -3.07 -10.10
CA TYR A 175 3.14 -3.92 -10.27
C TYR A 175 3.57 -4.65 -8.98
N GLY A 176 3.11 -4.19 -7.80
CA GLY A 176 3.58 -4.66 -6.49
C GLY A 176 2.67 -5.61 -5.73
N GLU A 177 1.46 -5.90 -6.22
CA GLU A 177 0.46 -6.62 -5.40
C GLU A 177 0.27 -8.08 -5.77
N SER A 178 0.46 -8.42 -7.04
CA SER A 178 0.25 -9.77 -7.54
C SER A 178 1.50 -10.26 -8.22
N ILE A 179 2.08 -11.33 -7.65
CA ILE A 179 3.19 -12.09 -8.24
C ILE A 179 2.89 -12.44 -9.71
N PHE A 180 1.62 -12.74 -10.03
CA PHE A 180 1.20 -13.08 -11.38
C PHE A 180 1.41 -11.94 -12.38
N ARG A 181 1.14 -10.67 -11.99
CA ARG A 181 1.37 -9.52 -12.87
C ARG A 181 2.85 -9.30 -13.14
N LEU A 182 3.69 -9.52 -12.13
CA LEU A 182 5.14 -9.45 -12.29
C LEU A 182 5.62 -10.51 -13.30
N ILE A 183 5.13 -11.74 -13.20
CA ILE A 183 5.43 -12.81 -14.16
C ILE A 183 5.01 -12.41 -15.59
N VAL A 184 3.77 -11.93 -15.78
CA VAL A 184 3.27 -11.50 -17.09
C VAL A 184 4.13 -10.38 -17.68
N ASN A 185 4.50 -9.37 -16.88
CA ASN A 185 5.33 -8.27 -17.34
C ASN A 185 6.77 -8.70 -17.65
N SER A 186 7.36 -9.57 -16.84
CA SER A 186 8.67 -10.18 -17.15
C SER A 186 8.64 -10.91 -18.49
N THR A 187 7.61 -11.72 -18.74
CA THR A 187 7.43 -12.42 -20.02
C THR A 187 7.30 -11.44 -21.18
N PHE A 188 6.54 -10.35 -21.01
CA PHE A 188 6.39 -9.32 -22.03
C PHE A 188 7.72 -8.63 -22.36
N ILE A 189 8.52 -8.28 -21.35
CA ILE A 189 9.84 -7.66 -21.53
C ILE A 189 10.78 -8.61 -22.29
N ILE A 190 10.83 -9.89 -21.89
CA ILE A 190 11.66 -10.91 -22.54
C ILE A 190 11.25 -11.06 -24.02
N LEU A 191 9.95 -11.14 -24.31
CA LEU A 191 9.47 -11.24 -25.70
C LEU A 191 9.80 -9.99 -26.52
N PHE A 192 9.69 -8.81 -25.91
CA PHE A 192 10.01 -7.54 -26.56
C PHE A 192 11.49 -7.44 -26.93
N PHE A 193 12.41 -7.74 -26.00
CA PHE A 193 13.85 -7.75 -26.30
C PHE A 193 14.24 -8.87 -27.27
N SER A 194 13.66 -10.07 -27.12
CA SER A 194 13.84 -11.16 -28.09
C SER A 194 13.45 -10.73 -29.51
N LEU A 195 12.36 -9.98 -29.68
CA LEU A 195 11.93 -9.47 -30.97
C LEU A 195 12.89 -8.39 -31.50
N ILE A 196 13.38 -7.49 -30.64
CA ILE A 196 14.40 -6.51 -31.04
C ILE A 196 15.68 -7.21 -31.52
N TYR A 197 16.20 -8.19 -30.76
CA TYR A 197 17.39 -8.93 -31.14
C TYR A 197 17.22 -9.73 -32.44
N PHE A 198 16.03 -10.29 -32.65
CA PHE A 198 15.68 -10.96 -33.89
C PHE A 198 15.72 -10.00 -35.09
N LEU A 199 15.16 -8.79 -34.95
CA LEU A 199 15.17 -7.76 -35.99
C LEU A 199 16.56 -7.18 -36.26
N LEU A 200 17.41 -7.07 -35.24
CA LEU A 200 18.76 -6.52 -35.37
C LEU A 200 19.78 -7.51 -35.95
N GLN A 201 19.49 -8.82 -35.93
CA GLN A 201 20.38 -9.89 -36.42
C GLN A 201 21.81 -9.88 -35.83
N ASP A 202 22.00 -9.32 -34.63
CA ASP A 202 23.33 -9.13 -34.02
C ASP A 202 23.71 -10.24 -33.03
N VAL A 203 22.82 -11.20 -32.75
CA VAL A 203 23.09 -12.28 -31.80
C VAL A 203 23.86 -13.40 -32.49
N LYS A 204 25.13 -13.58 -32.10
CA LYS A 204 26.03 -14.59 -32.65
C LYS A 204 26.30 -15.69 -31.63
N ILE A 205 26.24 -16.94 -32.07
CA ILE A 205 26.63 -18.11 -31.26
C ILE A 205 28.13 -18.34 -31.47
N PRO A 206 28.94 -18.49 -30.41
CA PRO A 206 30.29 -19.02 -30.53
C PRO A 206 30.26 -20.34 -31.30
N ASP A 207 30.89 -20.42 -32.46
CA ASP A 207 31.07 -21.71 -33.12
C ASP A 207 32.06 -22.52 -32.28
N ASN A 208 31.72 -23.77 -31.96
CA ASN A 208 32.60 -24.65 -31.20
C ASN A 208 33.84 -25.07 -32.03
N ASN A 209 33.82 -24.84 -33.34
CA ASN A 209 34.93 -25.08 -34.24
C ASN A 209 35.75 -23.79 -34.41
N SER A 210 36.89 -23.74 -33.73
CA SER A 210 37.81 -22.59 -33.60
C SER A 210 38.48 -22.07 -34.89
N GLU A 211 38.05 -22.51 -36.08
CA GLU A 211 38.77 -22.24 -37.34
C GLU A 211 38.17 -21.12 -38.19
N ASN A 212 36.91 -20.73 -37.97
CA ASN A 212 36.28 -19.60 -38.67
C ASN A 212 35.80 -18.54 -37.68
N ASN A 213 36.59 -17.48 -37.51
CA ASN A 213 36.22 -16.29 -36.73
C ASN A 213 35.10 -15.43 -37.39
N PHE A 214 34.55 -15.88 -38.52
CA PHE A 214 33.47 -15.21 -39.23
C PHE A 214 32.16 -15.98 -39.03
N TYR A 215 31.42 -15.52 -38.02
CA TYR A 215 30.04 -15.90 -37.76
C TYR A 215 29.14 -15.54 -38.95
N GLU A 216 28.57 -16.55 -39.61
CA GLU A 216 27.45 -16.29 -40.52
C GLU A 216 26.26 -15.78 -39.71
N THR A 217 25.69 -14.65 -40.13
CA THR A 217 24.43 -14.15 -39.55
C THR A 217 23.34 -15.14 -39.91
N PRO A 218 22.68 -15.77 -38.93
CA PRO A 218 21.60 -16.71 -39.20
C PRO A 218 20.49 -16.04 -39.99
N SER A 219 19.93 -16.76 -40.97
CA SER A 219 18.77 -16.30 -41.73
C SER A 219 17.56 -16.12 -40.78
N TYR A 220 16.55 -15.35 -41.22
CA TYR A 220 15.29 -15.18 -40.49
C TYR A 220 14.54 -16.52 -40.39
N SER A 221 14.94 -17.35 -39.43
CA SER A 221 14.34 -18.65 -39.15
C SER A 221 13.72 -18.67 -37.75
N LEU A 222 12.76 -19.57 -37.54
CA LEU A 222 12.19 -19.79 -36.20
C LEU A 222 13.26 -20.23 -35.20
N GLU A 223 14.28 -20.96 -35.65
CA GLU A 223 15.42 -21.37 -34.83
C GLU A 223 16.20 -20.15 -34.32
N TYR A 224 16.42 -19.13 -35.17
CA TYR A 224 17.08 -17.89 -34.75
C TYR A 224 16.23 -17.10 -33.75
N PHE A 225 14.91 -17.07 -33.92
CA PHE A 225 14.03 -16.43 -32.93
C PHE A 225 14.10 -17.13 -31.57
N ILE A 226 14.10 -18.48 -31.54
CA ILE A 226 14.26 -19.25 -30.30
C ILE A 226 15.62 -18.98 -29.66
N LEU A 227 16.68 -18.80 -30.46
CA LEU A 227 17.99 -18.39 -29.97
C LEU A 227 17.94 -17.02 -29.31
N CYS A 228 17.34 -16.02 -29.96
CA CYS A 228 17.16 -14.68 -29.40
C CYS A 228 16.36 -14.69 -28.10
N LEU A 229 15.36 -15.57 -28.00
CA LEU A 229 14.55 -15.74 -26.78
C LEU A 229 15.39 -16.32 -25.64
N LYS A 230 16.18 -17.36 -25.92
CA LYS A 230 17.11 -17.93 -24.93
C LYS A 230 18.13 -16.89 -24.46
N PHE A 231 18.65 -16.08 -25.40
CA PHE A 231 19.59 -15.02 -25.09
C PHE A 231 18.98 -13.94 -24.18
N SER A 232 17.80 -13.42 -24.55
CA SER A 232 17.07 -12.44 -23.75
C SER A 232 16.72 -13.00 -22.36
N LEU A 233 16.27 -14.24 -22.27
CA LEU A 233 15.96 -14.90 -21.00
C LEU A 233 17.22 -15.06 -20.11
N SER A 234 18.36 -15.39 -20.70
CA SER A 234 19.66 -15.50 -20.01
C SER A 234 20.11 -14.14 -19.47
N LEU A 235 20.07 -13.09 -20.28
CA LEU A 235 20.43 -11.72 -19.85
C LEU A 235 19.47 -11.18 -18.78
N PHE A 236 18.17 -11.30 -19.00
CA PHE A 236 17.15 -10.78 -18.09
C PHE A 236 17.18 -11.45 -16.72
N SER A 237 17.49 -12.75 -16.66
CA SER A 237 17.62 -13.50 -15.41
C SER A 237 19.00 -13.37 -14.73
N GLY A 238 19.99 -12.81 -15.43
CA GLY A 238 21.38 -12.77 -14.96
C GLY A 238 22.12 -14.11 -15.03
N TYR A 239 21.50 -15.17 -15.58
CA TYR A 239 22.15 -16.46 -15.83
C TYR A 239 22.98 -16.39 -17.10
N SER A 240 24.16 -15.77 -17.03
CA SER A 240 25.15 -15.75 -18.12
C SER A 240 25.93 -17.07 -18.15
N THR A 241 25.40 -18.08 -18.82
CA THR A 241 26.15 -19.32 -19.13
C THR A 241 26.65 -19.34 -20.58
N THR A 242 26.32 -18.33 -21.37
CA THR A 242 26.54 -18.28 -22.80
C THR A 242 27.24 -16.98 -23.20
N PRO A 243 28.45 -17.05 -23.78
CA PRO A 243 29.20 -15.86 -24.19
C PRO A 243 28.63 -15.33 -25.51
N TYR A 244 27.47 -14.69 -25.45
CA TYR A 244 26.91 -14.00 -26.60
C TYR A 244 27.56 -12.61 -26.71
N LEU A 245 28.17 -12.35 -27.86
CA LEU A 245 28.82 -11.09 -28.16
C LEU A 245 27.85 -10.21 -28.96
N LEU A 246 27.38 -9.12 -28.36
CA LEU A 246 26.91 -7.98 -29.15
C LEU A 246 28.07 -7.02 -29.34
N ASN A 247 28.49 -6.81 -30.59
CA ASN A 247 29.56 -5.86 -30.88
C ASN A 247 29.02 -4.43 -31.01
N LYS A 248 27.73 -4.26 -31.37
CA LYS A 248 27.19 -2.95 -31.75
C LYS A 248 26.15 -2.37 -30.79
N TYR A 249 25.39 -3.20 -30.09
CA TYR A 249 24.25 -2.75 -29.25
C TYR A 249 24.40 -3.06 -27.74
N ASN A 250 25.60 -2.85 -27.18
CA ASN A 250 25.86 -3.03 -25.74
C ASN A 250 24.98 -2.18 -24.81
N PHE A 251 24.47 -1.05 -25.30
CA PHE A 251 23.54 -0.23 -24.53
C PHE A 251 22.18 -0.92 -24.33
N LEU A 252 21.70 -1.66 -25.34
CA LEU A 252 20.41 -2.34 -25.30
C LEU A 252 20.43 -3.49 -24.29
N THR A 253 21.50 -4.28 -24.30
CA THR A 253 21.74 -5.35 -23.33
C THR A 253 21.88 -4.79 -21.91
N SER A 254 22.54 -3.64 -21.75
CA SER A 254 22.66 -2.97 -20.45
C SER A 254 21.30 -2.55 -19.89
N ILE A 255 20.40 -2.02 -20.73
CA ILE A 255 19.03 -1.70 -20.32
C ILE A 255 18.28 -2.97 -19.93
N GLU A 256 18.37 -4.04 -20.71
CA GLU A 256 17.70 -5.30 -20.41
C GLU A 256 18.15 -5.89 -19.07
N VAL A 257 19.46 -5.93 -18.81
CA VAL A 257 20.02 -6.39 -17.54
C VAL A 257 19.56 -5.52 -16.37
N LEU A 258 19.53 -4.19 -16.56
CA LEU A 258 19.02 -3.27 -15.53
C LEU A 258 17.54 -3.53 -15.23
N LEU A 259 16.72 -3.72 -16.27
CA LEU A 259 15.30 -4.06 -16.12
C LEU A 259 15.13 -5.42 -15.43
N GLY A 260 15.89 -6.43 -15.83
CA GLY A 260 15.89 -7.76 -15.20
C GLY A 260 16.20 -7.71 -13.70
N ASN A 261 17.27 -6.99 -13.32
CA ASN A 261 17.63 -6.80 -11.92
C ASN A 261 16.56 -6.03 -11.12
N LEU A 262 15.97 -4.99 -11.72
CA LEU A 262 14.86 -4.24 -11.10
C LEU A 262 13.64 -5.16 -10.87
N MET A 263 13.32 -6.00 -11.85
CA MET A 263 12.23 -6.97 -11.78
C MET A 263 12.46 -8.02 -10.70
N LEU A 264 13.69 -8.55 -10.59
CA LEU A 264 14.08 -9.47 -9.55
C LEU A 264 13.98 -8.82 -8.15
N ALA A 265 14.47 -7.59 -8.00
CA ALA A 265 14.39 -6.84 -6.74
C ALA A 265 12.93 -6.61 -6.32
N LEU A 266 12.05 -6.23 -7.27
CA LEU A 266 10.62 -6.10 -7.02
C LEU A 266 9.99 -7.44 -6.62
N PHE A 267 10.34 -8.53 -7.29
CA PHE A 267 9.85 -9.86 -6.96
C PHE A 267 10.23 -10.26 -5.52
N ILE A 268 11.49 -10.08 -5.14
CA ILE A 268 11.98 -10.34 -3.77
C ILE A 268 11.22 -9.47 -2.77
N ALA A 269 11.06 -8.17 -3.04
CA ALA A 269 10.33 -7.26 -2.15
C ALA A 269 8.87 -7.69 -1.94
N ILE A 270 8.18 -8.13 -3.00
CA ILE A 270 6.80 -8.63 -2.92
C ILE A 270 6.74 -9.92 -2.10
N VAL A 271 7.64 -10.87 -2.35
CA VAL A 271 7.69 -12.14 -1.62
C VAL A 271 8.00 -11.89 -0.14
N LEU A 272 9.01 -11.08 0.18
CA LEU A 272 9.35 -10.72 1.56
C LEU A 272 8.18 -10.05 2.27
N ARG A 273 7.51 -9.10 1.62
CA ARG A 273 6.30 -8.47 2.17
C ARG A 273 5.19 -9.49 2.42
N LYS A 274 5.02 -10.49 1.55
CA LYS A 274 3.99 -11.52 1.70
C LYS A 274 4.33 -12.54 2.79
N VAL A 275 5.60 -12.90 2.93
CA VAL A 275 6.09 -13.79 3.98
C VAL A 275 6.04 -13.11 5.34
N SER A 276 6.48 -11.85 5.45
CA SER A 276 6.43 -11.06 6.69
C SER A 276 5.01 -10.81 7.22
N ARG A 277 3.97 -11.06 6.42
CA ARG A 277 2.56 -10.92 6.83
C ARG A 277 1.99 -12.20 7.46
N ARG A 278 2.73 -13.32 7.44
CA ARG A 278 2.38 -14.57 8.11
C ARG A 278 3.22 -14.73 9.36
#